data_AF-A0A972HQW7-F1
#
_entry.id   AF-A0A972HQW7-F1
#
_cell.length_a   1.000
_cell.length_b   1.000
_cell.length_c   1.000
_cell.angle_alpha   90.00
_cell.angle_beta   90.00
_cell.angle_gamma   90.00
#
_symmetry.space_group_name_H-M   'P 1'
#
loop_
_entity.id
_entity.type
_entity.pdbx_description
1 polymer ?
#
loop_
_entity_poly.entity_id
_entity_poly.type
_entity_poly.pdbx_seq_one_letter_code
_entity_poly.pdbx_strand_id
1 'polypeptide(L)'
;MFDITLLHPKVVHFPIALVLVAFVFDILGMIKKNEFYYRFAWINLVLAFFAAVVAIVSGLLAANNVPHNDLAHETMETHENLGYVIGGILAVLVFWRFRLKGAFPEKGKWIYLLLFFVGVGTVVISSDLGGKMVYEFGVAVKAVPQVESEGHSHDGDGHSHGESASPSMESHEHGEGEDHHQAGAESKMKGEASPEKKQKKLHKHDDGSVHEH
;
A
#
# COMPACT_ATOMS: atom_id res chain seq x y z
N MET A 1 -16.49 -9.04 -22.37
CA MET A 1 -15.53 -9.97 -21.76
C MET A 1 -15.20 -9.41 -20.38
N PHE A 2 -15.34 -10.18 -19.30
CA PHE A 2 -15.02 -9.67 -17.95
C PHE A 2 -13.50 -9.67 -17.76
N ASP A 3 -12.89 -8.50 -17.60
CA ASP A 3 -11.45 -8.37 -17.34
C ASP A 3 -11.14 -8.74 -15.89
N ILE A 4 -10.86 -10.02 -15.66
CA ILE A 4 -10.48 -10.58 -14.36
C ILE A 4 -9.24 -9.88 -13.77
N THR A 5 -8.33 -9.47 -14.65
CA THR A 5 -7.12 -8.72 -14.33
C THR A 5 -7.42 -7.36 -13.67
N LEU A 6 -8.45 -6.65 -14.13
CA LEU A 6 -8.88 -5.38 -13.53
C LEU A 6 -9.76 -5.59 -12.29
N LEU A 7 -10.35 -6.78 -12.15
CA LEU A 7 -11.21 -7.10 -11.02
C LEU A 7 -10.39 -7.47 -9.78
N HIS A 8 -9.27 -8.18 -9.95
CA HIS A 8 -8.43 -8.64 -8.85
C HIS A 8 -7.99 -7.49 -7.90
N PRO A 9 -7.45 -6.35 -8.37
CA PRO A 9 -7.13 -5.21 -7.52
C PRO A 9 -8.34 -4.70 -6.73
N LYS A 10 -9.57 -4.75 -7.26
CA LYS A 10 -10.77 -4.32 -6.51
C LYS A 10 -11.14 -5.32 -5.42
N VAL A 11 -11.00 -6.61 -5.72
CA VAL A 11 -11.35 -7.70 -4.80
C VAL A 11 -10.40 -7.76 -3.61
N VAL A 12 -9.10 -7.48 -3.80
CA VAL A 12 -8.11 -7.53 -2.71
C VAL A 12 -8.29 -6.43 -1.65
N HIS A 13 -8.98 -5.32 -1.95
CA HIS A 13 -9.24 -4.28 -0.95
C HIS A 13 -10.16 -4.75 0.18
N PHE A 14 -11.09 -5.67 -0.12
CA PHE A 14 -12.03 -6.21 0.88
C PHE A 14 -11.32 -6.96 2.01
N PRO A 15 -10.49 -8.00 1.75
CA PRO A 15 -9.78 -8.68 2.83
C PRO A 15 -8.86 -7.73 3.58
N ILE A 16 -8.15 -6.80 2.91
CA ILE A 16 -7.28 -5.82 3.57
C ILE A 16 -8.07 -5.02 4.62
N ALA A 17 -9.17 -4.40 4.21
CA ALA A 17 -9.99 -3.59 5.11
C ALA A 17 -10.58 -4.44 6.25
N LEU A 18 -11.12 -5.63 5.95
CA LEU A 18 -11.75 -6.49 6.95
C LEU A 18 -10.75 -7.03 7.98
N VAL A 19 -9.54 -7.40 7.58
CA VAL A 19 -8.47 -7.84 8.48
C VAL A 19 -8.09 -6.71 9.45
N LEU A 20 -7.87 -5.50 8.93
CA LEU A 20 -7.50 -4.34 9.74
C LEU A 20 -8.61 -3.95 10.72
N VAL A 21 -9.86 -3.90 10.24
CA VAL A 21 -11.03 -3.59 11.06
C VAL A 21 -11.18 -4.66 12.15
N ALA A 22 -11.14 -5.95 11.82
CA ALA A 22 -11.24 -7.02 12.80
C ALA A 22 -10.17 -6.91 13.90
N PHE A 23 -8.92 -6.64 13.52
CA PHE A 23 -7.82 -6.46 14.49
C PHE A 23 -8.06 -5.27 15.42
N VAL A 24 -8.48 -4.12 14.88
CA VAL A 24 -8.81 -2.94 15.69
C VAL A 24 -9.97 -3.22 16.64
N PHE A 25 -11.02 -3.91 16.18
CA PHE A 25 -12.16 -4.26 17.03
C PHE A 25 -11.78 -5.24 18.16
N ASP A 26 -10.86 -6.18 17.94
CA ASP A 26 -10.36 -7.04 19.01
C ASP A 26 -9.56 -6.23 20.06
N ILE A 27 -8.73 -5.27 19.62
CA ILE A 27 -8.03 -4.35 20.55
C ILE A 27 -9.04 -3.50 21.33
N LEU A 28 -10.06 -2.94 20.65
CA LEU A 28 -11.11 -2.16 21.30
C LEU A 28 -11.91 -3.00 22.30
N GLY A 29 -12.22 -4.25 21.97
CA GLY A 29 -12.86 -5.20 22.87
C GLY A 29 -12.04 -5.44 24.13
N MET A 30 -10.71 -5.51 23.99
CA MET A 30 -9.79 -5.65 25.12
C MET A 30 -9.74 -4.40 26.01
N ILE A 31 -9.67 -3.21 25.42
CA ILE A 31 -9.59 -1.94 26.16
C ILE A 31 -10.93 -1.62 26.83
N LYS A 32 -12.03 -1.78 26.10
CA LYS A 32 -13.39 -1.45 26.57
C LYS A 32 -14.03 -2.57 27.38
N LYS A 33 -13.45 -3.77 27.38
CA LYS A 33 -13.97 -4.99 28.05
C LYS A 33 -15.44 -5.25 27.71
N ASN A 34 -15.81 -5.07 26.45
CA ASN A 34 -17.19 -5.17 25.97
C ASN A 34 -17.30 -6.21 24.84
N GLU A 35 -18.13 -7.23 25.09
CA GLU A 35 -18.42 -8.35 24.20
C GLU A 35 -18.93 -7.92 22.82
N PHE A 36 -19.56 -6.74 22.71
CA PHE A 36 -20.00 -6.19 21.44
C PHE A 36 -18.83 -6.08 20.44
N TYR A 37 -17.71 -5.48 20.84
CA TYR A 37 -16.56 -5.29 19.95
C TYR A 37 -15.95 -6.63 19.53
N TYR A 38 -15.86 -7.59 20.46
CA TYR A 38 -15.41 -8.94 20.12
C TYR A 38 -16.34 -9.60 19.09
N ARG A 39 -17.66 -9.52 19.26
CA ARG A 39 -18.60 -10.07 18.25
C ARG A 39 -18.42 -9.43 16.88
N PHE A 40 -18.21 -8.11 16.82
CA PHE A 40 -17.91 -7.41 15.57
C PHE A 40 -16.59 -7.86 14.95
N ALA A 41 -15.53 -7.99 15.75
CA ALA A 41 -14.24 -8.51 15.29
C ALA A 41 -14.37 -9.93 14.74
N TRP A 42 -15.16 -10.79 15.39
CA TRP A 42 -15.40 -12.16 14.93
C TRP A 42 -16.04 -12.19 13.54
N ILE A 43 -17.12 -11.44 13.34
CA ILE A 43 -17.84 -11.39 12.06
C ILE A 43 -16.90 -10.86 10.97
N ASN A 44 -16.16 -9.78 11.24
CA ASN A 44 -15.21 -9.22 10.29
C ASN A 44 -14.08 -10.19 9.97
N LEU A 45 -13.55 -10.94 10.95
CA LEU A 45 -12.50 -11.93 10.74
C LEU A 45 -12.97 -13.08 9.84
N VAL A 46 -14.20 -13.57 10.04
CA VAL A 46 -14.78 -14.61 9.18
C VAL A 46 -14.99 -14.08 7.76
N LEU A 47 -15.53 -12.87 7.62
CA LEU A 47 -15.69 -12.22 6.31
C LEU A 47 -14.33 -11.99 5.63
N ALA A 48 -13.31 -11.58 6.39
CA ALA A 48 -11.95 -11.39 5.90
C ALA A 48 -11.37 -12.70 5.33
N PHE A 49 -11.59 -13.81 6.02
CA PHE A 49 -11.13 -15.13 5.56
C PHE A 49 -11.77 -15.51 4.22
N PHE A 50 -13.09 -15.40 4.08
CA PHE A 50 -13.76 -15.70 2.81
C PHE A 50 -13.36 -14.73 1.70
N ALA A 51 -13.25 -13.43 2.02
CA ALA A 51 -12.77 -12.43 1.07
C ALA A 51 -11.32 -12.72 0.60
N ALA A 52 -10.46 -13.21 1.50
CA ALA A 52 -9.09 -13.61 1.17
C ALA A 52 -9.07 -14.84 0.24
N VAL A 53 -9.94 -15.83 0.46
CA VAL A 53 -10.09 -16.97 -0.45
C VAL A 53 -10.49 -16.51 -1.86
N VAL A 54 -11.49 -15.62 -1.96
CA VAL A 54 -11.90 -15.05 -3.25
C VAL A 54 -10.77 -14.24 -3.89
N ALA A 55 -10.02 -13.47 -3.11
CA ALA A 55 -8.87 -12.72 -3.57
C ALA A 55 -7.78 -13.64 -4.14
N ILE A 56 -7.40 -14.71 -3.43
CA ILE A 56 -6.42 -15.70 -3.89
C ILE A 56 -6.87 -16.31 -5.23
N VAL A 57 -8.10 -16.79 -5.31
CA VAL A 57 -8.63 -17.39 -6.55
C VAL A 57 -8.61 -16.39 -7.70
N SER A 58 -9.05 -15.16 -7.47
CA SER A 58 -9.02 -14.11 -8.49
C SER A 58 -7.59 -13.75 -8.93
N GLY A 59 -6.61 -13.81 -8.01
CA GLY A 59 -5.21 -13.53 -8.30
C GLY A 59 -4.58 -14.60 -9.17
N LEU A 60 -4.83 -15.87 -8.86
CA LEU A 60 -4.38 -17.00 -9.70
C LEU A 60 -4.96 -16.92 -11.11
N LEU A 61 -6.23 -16.53 -11.24
CA LEU A 61 -6.84 -16.33 -12.55
C LEU A 61 -6.22 -15.13 -13.30
N ALA A 62 -5.87 -14.05 -12.60
CA ALA A 62 -5.22 -12.89 -13.21
C ALA A 62 -3.78 -13.22 -13.65
N ALA A 63 -2.99 -13.92 -12.84
CA ALA A 63 -1.61 -14.27 -13.13
C ALA A 63 -1.47 -15.09 -14.43
N ASN A 64 -2.41 -16.00 -14.69
CA ASN A 64 -2.42 -16.83 -15.91
C ASN A 64 -2.75 -16.05 -17.20
N ASN A 65 -3.24 -14.80 -17.11
CA ASN A 65 -3.76 -14.05 -18.26
C ASN A 65 -2.96 -12.78 -18.61
N VAL A 66 -1.89 -12.46 -17.88
CA VAL A 66 -1.12 -11.22 -18.09
C VAL A 66 0.27 -11.53 -18.64
N PRO A 67 0.72 -10.87 -19.72
CA PRO A 67 2.13 -10.88 -20.11
C PRO A 67 2.98 -10.14 -19.05
N HIS A 68 4.07 -10.75 -18.61
CA HIS A 68 4.94 -10.22 -17.56
C HIS A 68 6.40 -10.58 -17.86
N ASN A 69 7.34 -9.74 -17.45
CA ASN A 69 8.79 -9.97 -17.58
C ASN A 69 9.33 -10.73 -16.36
N ASP A 70 10.58 -11.20 -16.42
CA ASP A 70 11.16 -12.04 -15.35
C ASP A 70 11.17 -11.36 -13.97
N LEU A 71 11.42 -10.04 -13.92
CA LEU A 71 11.42 -9.26 -12.66
C LEU A 71 10.01 -9.11 -12.07
N ALA A 72 9.01 -8.90 -12.93
CA ALA A 72 7.61 -8.87 -12.51
C ALA A 72 7.14 -10.25 -12.03
N HIS A 73 7.65 -11.33 -12.65
CA HIS A 73 7.33 -12.71 -12.26
C HIS A 73 7.80 -13.05 -10.85
N GLU A 74 9.04 -12.71 -10.48
CA GLU A 74 9.56 -12.95 -9.11
C GLU A 74 8.75 -12.17 -8.05
N THR A 75 8.38 -10.93 -8.36
CA THR A 75 7.55 -10.11 -7.48
C THR A 75 6.13 -10.69 -7.36
N MET A 76 5.56 -11.17 -8.47
CA MET A 76 4.25 -11.84 -8.50
C MET A 76 4.24 -13.11 -7.64
N GLU A 77 5.25 -13.97 -7.79
CA GLU A 77 5.36 -15.20 -7.01
C GLU A 77 5.49 -14.90 -5.50
N THR A 78 6.29 -13.89 -5.15
CA THR A 78 6.41 -13.46 -3.75
C THR A 78 5.08 -12.93 -3.22
N HIS A 79 4.36 -12.12 -4.00
CA HIS A 79 3.04 -11.61 -3.61
C HIS A 79 2.01 -12.74 -3.44
N GLU A 80 2.00 -13.72 -4.35
CA GLU A 80 1.14 -14.90 -4.30
C GLU A 80 1.41 -15.74 -3.04
N ASN A 81 2.68 -16.01 -2.75
CA ASN A 81 3.09 -16.73 -1.54
C ASN A 81 2.65 -16.01 -0.26
N LEU A 82 2.77 -14.68 -0.21
CA LEU A 82 2.23 -13.90 0.91
C LEU A 82 0.71 -14.03 1.01
N GLY A 83 -0.01 -14.07 -0.12
CA GLY A 83 -1.44 -14.36 -0.18
C GLY A 83 -1.81 -15.67 0.51
N TYR A 84 -1.07 -16.75 0.22
CA TYR A 84 -1.27 -18.04 0.89
C TYR A 84 -0.94 -17.99 2.39
N VAL A 85 0.13 -17.31 2.78
CA VAL A 85 0.50 -17.13 4.20
C VAL A 85 -0.61 -16.37 4.94
N ILE A 86 -1.13 -15.28 4.37
CA ILE A 86 -2.26 -14.52 4.93
C ILE A 86 -3.48 -15.43 5.08
N GLY A 87 -3.84 -16.16 4.03
CA GLY A 87 -4.94 -17.13 4.05
C GLY A 87 -4.79 -18.17 5.16
N GLY A 88 -3.59 -18.72 5.33
CA GLY A 88 -3.25 -19.67 6.38
C GLY A 88 -3.37 -19.07 7.79
N ILE A 89 -2.83 -17.87 8.00
CA ILE A 89 -2.95 -17.15 9.29
C ILE A 89 -4.43 -16.90 9.62
N LEU A 90 -5.21 -16.39 8.66
CA LEU A 90 -6.65 -16.17 8.85
C LEU A 90 -7.40 -17.46 9.14
N ALA A 91 -7.07 -18.56 8.45
CA ALA A 91 -7.66 -19.87 8.71
C ALA A 91 -7.39 -20.33 10.15
N VAL A 92 -6.16 -20.18 10.64
CA VAL A 92 -5.78 -20.53 12.02
C VAL A 92 -6.54 -19.66 13.03
N LEU A 93 -6.60 -18.34 12.82
CA LEU A 93 -7.32 -17.42 13.70
C LEU A 93 -8.82 -17.71 13.74
N VAL A 94 -9.43 -17.94 12.57
CA VAL A 94 -10.85 -18.31 12.46
C VAL A 94 -11.11 -19.64 13.15
N PHE A 95 -10.29 -20.66 12.88
CA PHE A 95 -10.44 -21.98 13.47
C PHE A 95 -10.29 -21.96 14.99
N TRP A 96 -9.31 -21.22 15.51
CA TRP A 96 -9.11 -21.04 16.95
C TRP A 96 -10.37 -20.47 17.59
N ARG A 97 -10.88 -19.37 17.03
CA ARG A 97 -12.05 -18.70 17.58
C ARG A 97 -13.34 -19.47 17.35
N PHE A 98 -13.43 -20.26 16.28
CA PHE A 98 -14.52 -21.21 16.05
C PHE A 98 -14.58 -22.29 17.14
N ARG A 99 -13.43 -22.82 17.58
CA ARG A 99 -13.37 -23.77 18.72
C ARG A 99 -13.84 -23.16 20.04
N LEU A 100 -13.77 -21.83 20.15
CA LEU A 100 -14.29 -21.06 21.27
C LEU A 100 -15.72 -20.54 21.04
N LYS A 101 -16.42 -21.05 20.02
CA LYS A 101 -17.78 -20.63 19.64
C LYS A 101 -17.90 -19.13 19.32
N GLY A 102 -16.85 -18.54 18.74
CA GLY A 102 -16.79 -17.13 18.40
C GLY A 102 -16.29 -16.21 19.53
N ALA A 103 -16.09 -16.75 20.74
CA ALA A 103 -15.60 -15.97 21.88
C ALA A 103 -14.11 -15.62 21.75
N PHE A 104 -13.72 -14.50 22.36
CA PHE A 104 -12.32 -14.06 22.38
C PHE A 104 -11.44 -15.01 23.23
N PRO A 105 -10.23 -15.40 22.77
CA PRO A 105 -9.38 -16.37 23.47
C PRO A 105 -8.67 -15.78 24.70
N GLU A 106 -9.33 -15.73 25.86
CA GLU A 106 -8.73 -15.18 27.10
C GLU A 106 -7.46 -15.91 27.56
N LYS A 107 -7.45 -17.25 27.54
CA LYS A 107 -6.30 -18.07 28.01
C LYS A 107 -5.08 -18.05 27.08
N GLY A 108 -5.19 -17.41 25.91
CA GLY A 108 -4.15 -17.33 24.89
C GLY A 108 -4.16 -15.99 24.15
N LYS A 109 -4.65 -14.92 24.78
CA LYS A 109 -4.93 -13.66 24.07
C LYS A 109 -3.69 -13.03 23.46
N TRP A 110 -2.54 -13.12 24.13
CA TRP A 110 -1.30 -12.53 23.64
C TRP A 110 -0.75 -13.28 22.43
N ILE A 111 -0.83 -14.61 22.45
CA ILE A 111 -0.39 -15.42 21.30
C ILE A 111 -1.35 -15.25 20.11
N TYR A 112 -2.66 -15.14 20.38
CA TYR A 112 -3.66 -14.81 19.36
C TYR A 112 -3.42 -13.44 18.74
N LEU A 113 -3.24 -12.40 19.57
CA LEU A 113 -2.98 -11.05 19.10
C LEU A 113 -1.64 -10.92 18.39
N LEU A 114 -0.61 -11.63 18.84
CA LEU A 114 0.69 -11.65 18.17
C LEU A 114 0.56 -12.27 16.77
N LEU A 115 -0.13 -13.42 16.66
CA LEU A 115 -0.38 -14.06 15.38
C LEU A 115 -1.22 -13.16 14.45
N PHE A 116 -2.24 -12.49 14.99
CA PHE A 116 -3.05 -11.55 14.23
C PHE A 116 -2.23 -10.33 13.80
N PHE A 117 -1.40 -9.78 14.68
CA PHE A 117 -0.49 -8.68 14.35
C PHE A 117 0.49 -9.06 13.24
N VAL A 118 1.07 -10.27 13.29
CA VAL A 118 1.89 -10.81 12.20
C VAL A 118 1.08 -10.88 10.91
N GLY A 119 -0.15 -11.39 10.94
CA GLY A 119 -1.05 -11.40 9.78
C GLY A 119 -1.31 -10.00 9.20
N VAL A 120 -1.56 -9.00 10.04
CA VAL A 120 -1.71 -7.60 9.63
C VAL A 120 -0.42 -7.08 8.98
N GLY A 121 0.74 -7.35 9.57
CA GLY A 121 2.04 -6.99 8.99
C GLY A 121 2.26 -7.62 7.61
N THR A 122 1.95 -8.90 7.45
CA THR A 122 2.03 -9.60 6.17
C THR A 122 1.10 -8.99 5.12
N VAL A 123 -0.12 -8.58 5.50
CA VAL A 123 -1.05 -7.86 4.61
C VAL A 123 -0.46 -6.54 4.13
N VAL A 124 0.18 -5.75 5.02
CA VAL A 124 0.81 -4.48 4.64
C VAL A 124 1.94 -4.72 3.63
N ILE A 125 2.81 -5.69 3.90
CA ILE A 125 3.92 -6.05 2.99
C ILE A 125 3.37 -6.52 1.64
N SER A 126 2.39 -7.43 1.65
CA SER A 126 1.74 -7.92 0.43
C SER A 126 1.11 -6.80 -0.39
N SER A 127 0.50 -5.81 0.27
CA SER A 127 -0.12 -4.65 -0.38
C SER A 127 0.91 -3.75 -1.08
N ASP A 128 2.10 -3.57 -0.49
CA ASP A 128 3.21 -2.83 -1.12
C ASP A 128 3.69 -3.52 -2.41
N LEU A 129 3.89 -4.84 -2.36
CA LEU A 129 4.25 -5.63 -3.54
C LEU A 129 3.15 -5.57 -4.61
N GLY A 130 1.88 -5.65 -4.20
CA GLY A 130 0.72 -5.47 -5.08
C GLY A 130 0.74 -4.13 -5.81
N GLY A 131 1.05 -3.05 -5.07
CA GLY A 131 1.21 -1.72 -5.64
C GLY A 131 2.35 -1.65 -6.65
N LYS A 132 3.53 -2.19 -6.33
CA LYS A 132 4.68 -2.22 -7.25
C LYS A 132 4.38 -2.90 -8.56
N MET A 133 3.66 -4.03 -8.54
CA MET A 133 3.27 -4.73 -9.77
C MET A 133 2.42 -3.85 -10.70
N VAL A 134 1.50 -3.06 -10.14
CA VAL A 134 0.62 -2.19 -10.92
C VAL A 134 1.33 -0.91 -11.37
N TYR A 135 2.07 -0.25 -10.48
CA TYR A 135 2.64 1.08 -10.74
C TYR A 135 4.02 1.05 -11.39
N GLU A 136 4.85 0.06 -11.10
CA GLU A 136 6.21 -0.04 -11.66
C GLU A 136 6.27 -0.98 -12.86
N PHE A 137 5.58 -2.12 -12.79
CA PHE A 137 5.61 -3.14 -13.85
C PHE A 137 4.42 -3.06 -14.82
N GLY A 138 3.43 -2.19 -14.56
CA GLY A 138 2.27 -2.00 -15.44
C GLY A 138 1.35 -3.23 -15.55
N VAL A 139 1.51 -4.21 -14.65
CA VAL A 139 0.65 -5.39 -14.57
C VAL A 139 -0.76 -4.90 -14.25
N ALA A 140 -1.74 -5.26 -15.08
CA ALA A 140 -3.14 -4.84 -14.98
C ALA A 140 -3.49 -3.40 -15.41
N VAL A 141 -2.65 -2.70 -16.17
CA VAL A 141 -3.01 -1.41 -16.80
C VAL A 141 -3.25 -1.61 -18.30
N LYS A 142 -4.31 -0.98 -18.86
CA LYS A 142 -4.44 -0.91 -20.33
C LYS A 142 -3.22 -0.17 -20.87
N ALA A 143 -2.43 -0.82 -21.72
CA ALA A 143 -1.34 -0.15 -22.43
C ALA A 143 -1.92 1.07 -23.17
N VAL A 144 -1.46 2.27 -22.81
CA VAL A 144 -1.66 3.44 -23.66
C VAL A 144 -0.92 3.12 -24.95
N PRO A 145 -1.57 3.17 -26.13
CA PRO A 145 -0.86 3.03 -27.40
C PRO A 145 0.28 4.04 -27.37
N GLN A 146 1.52 3.55 -27.43
CA GLN A 146 2.65 4.42 -27.70
C GLN A 146 2.32 5.09 -29.02
N VAL A 147 2.06 6.39 -29.00
CA VAL A 147 2.09 7.17 -30.22
C VAL A 147 3.53 7.05 -30.66
N GLU A 148 3.79 6.15 -31.61
CA GLU A 148 5.01 6.20 -32.40
C GLU A 148 5.08 7.64 -32.88
N SER A 149 6.04 8.39 -32.34
CA SER A 149 6.52 9.60 -32.98
C SER A 149 7.14 9.13 -34.29
N GLU A 150 6.30 8.84 -35.29
CA GLU A 150 6.71 8.76 -36.69
C GLU A 150 7.48 10.05 -36.94
N GLY A 151 8.78 9.89 -37.18
CA GLY A 151 9.68 10.99 -37.38
C GLY A 151 9.13 11.88 -38.48
N HIS A 152 8.92 13.16 -38.17
CA HIS A 152 8.81 14.18 -39.19
C HIS A 152 10.13 14.24 -39.95
N SER A 153 10.23 13.43 -41.00
CA SER A 153 11.19 13.59 -42.08
C SER A 153 10.89 14.94 -42.73
N HIS A 154 11.76 15.92 -42.49
CA HIS A 154 11.88 17.07 -43.36
C HIS A 154 12.40 16.55 -44.71
N ASP A 155 11.49 16.39 -45.68
CA ASP A 155 11.81 16.24 -47.09
C ASP A 155 12.47 17.54 -47.57
N GLY A 156 13.81 17.56 -47.55
CA GLY A 156 14.62 18.56 -48.22
C GLY A 156 14.80 18.17 -49.68
N ASP A 157 13.91 18.67 -50.54
CA ASP A 157 14.00 18.55 -51.99
C ASP A 157 15.02 19.56 -52.54
N GLY A 158 15.90 19.10 -53.45
CA GLY A 158 16.72 19.98 -54.29
C GLY A 158 18.23 19.71 -54.33
N HIS A 159 18.65 18.71 -55.09
CA HIS A 159 19.99 18.68 -55.69
C HIS A 159 19.97 19.33 -57.07
N SER A 160 20.85 20.31 -57.30
CA SER A 160 21.37 20.69 -58.61
C SER A 160 22.81 21.21 -58.44
N HIS A 161 23.72 20.69 -59.24
CA HIS A 161 25.16 20.89 -59.18
C HIS A 161 25.65 22.15 -59.92
N GLY A 162 26.74 22.72 -59.40
CA GLY A 162 27.85 23.30 -60.20
C GLY A 162 27.94 24.82 -60.24
N GLU A 163 28.97 25.42 -59.62
CA GLU A 163 30.20 25.85 -60.32
C GLU A 163 31.13 26.75 -59.45
N SER A 164 32.39 26.31 -59.35
CA SER A 164 33.64 27.07 -59.17
C SER A 164 34.08 27.72 -57.84
N ALA A 165 35.39 27.56 -57.64
CA ALA A 165 36.34 28.41 -56.92
C ALA A 165 36.51 28.23 -55.40
N SER A 166 37.51 27.42 -55.01
CA SER A 166 38.40 27.73 -53.88
C SER A 166 39.50 28.68 -54.38
N PRO A 167 40.07 29.58 -53.54
CA PRO A 167 41.11 29.12 -52.62
C PRO A 167 41.23 29.90 -51.28
N SER A 168 42.19 29.41 -50.48
CA SER A 168 43.00 30.05 -49.43
C SER A 168 42.55 30.03 -47.96
N MET A 169 43.33 29.23 -47.22
CA MET A 169 43.74 29.24 -45.81
C MET A 169 43.50 30.51 -44.98
N GLU A 170 43.05 30.32 -43.74
CA GLU A 170 43.66 30.98 -42.57
C GLU A 170 43.38 30.20 -41.28
N SER A 171 44.46 29.94 -40.55
CA SER A 171 44.54 29.38 -39.20
C SER A 171 44.21 30.42 -38.15
N HIS A 172 43.53 30.10 -37.04
CA HIS A 172 43.79 30.75 -35.75
C HIS A 172 43.37 29.88 -34.55
N GLU A 173 44.30 29.81 -33.61
CA GLU A 173 44.26 29.15 -32.30
C GLU A 173 43.52 29.95 -31.20
N HIS A 174 43.26 29.23 -30.10
CA HIS A 174 43.25 29.64 -28.69
C HIS A 174 42.15 30.55 -28.12
N GLY A 175 41.62 30.12 -26.97
CA GLY A 175 40.84 30.92 -26.03
C GLY A 175 40.28 30.10 -24.87
N GLU A 176 41.12 29.83 -23.87
CA GLU A 176 40.71 29.41 -22.52
C GLU A 176 40.01 30.55 -21.78
N GLY A 177 39.30 30.21 -20.70
CA GLY A 177 38.84 31.13 -19.65
C GLY A 177 37.32 31.30 -19.61
N GLU A 178 36.64 31.39 -18.47
CA GLU A 178 37.06 31.52 -17.09
C GLU A 178 35.91 31.06 -16.17
N ASP A 179 36.34 30.64 -14.99
CA ASP A 179 35.56 30.26 -13.84
C ASP A 179 35.04 31.50 -13.11
N HIS A 180 33.81 31.46 -12.61
CA HIS A 180 33.36 32.29 -11.48
C HIS A 180 32.50 31.40 -10.58
N HIS A 181 32.97 31.02 -9.38
CA HIS A 181 32.86 31.79 -8.12
C HIS A 181 31.41 32.26 -7.82
N GLN A 182 30.83 32.16 -6.62
CA GLN A 182 31.24 31.63 -5.33
C GLN A 182 30.05 31.76 -4.36
N ALA A 183 29.93 30.77 -3.48
CA ALA A 183 29.46 30.75 -2.08
C ALA A 183 28.54 31.82 -1.46
N GLY A 184 27.76 31.33 -0.49
CA GLY A 184 27.37 32.04 0.75
C GLY A 184 25.86 32.19 0.90
N ALA A 185 25.25 32.10 2.07
CA ALA A 185 25.72 31.83 3.42
C ALA A 185 24.49 31.50 4.29
N GLU A 186 24.78 30.96 5.46
CA GLU A 186 23.89 30.52 6.53
C GLU A 186 22.97 31.64 7.09
N SER A 187 21.86 31.27 7.74
CA SER A 187 21.50 31.87 9.04
C SER A 187 20.47 31.06 9.83
N LYS A 188 20.80 30.89 11.11
CA LYS A 188 20.05 30.37 12.27
C LYS A 188 18.88 31.28 12.71
N MET A 189 17.91 30.66 13.40
CA MET A 189 17.25 31.06 14.68
C MET A 189 16.09 30.07 14.89
N LYS A 190 15.90 29.24 15.94
CA LYS A 190 16.07 29.26 17.41
C LYS A 190 15.10 30.19 18.18
N GLY A 191 14.30 29.58 19.06
CA GLY A 191 13.48 30.19 20.12
C GLY A 191 11.97 30.03 19.87
N GLU A 192 11.08 29.76 20.83
CA GLU A 192 11.17 29.52 22.28
C GLU A 192 9.77 29.05 22.75
N ALA A 193 9.64 28.62 24.01
CA ALA A 193 8.50 27.89 24.56
C ALA A 193 7.57 28.71 25.50
N SER A 194 6.34 28.17 25.71
CA SER A 194 5.47 28.24 26.92
C SER A 194 4.66 29.54 27.22
N PRO A 195 3.67 29.58 28.18
CA PRO A 195 2.95 28.54 28.98
C PRO A 195 1.41 28.74 29.24
N GLU A 196 0.77 27.78 29.97
CA GLU A 196 -0.38 27.89 30.94
C GLU A 196 -1.80 28.31 30.47
N LYS A 197 -2.98 27.92 31.02
CA LYS A 197 -3.50 27.43 32.33
C LYS A 197 -4.91 26.79 32.11
N LYS A 198 -5.23 25.61 32.64
CA LYS A 198 -5.99 25.32 33.90
C LYS A 198 -7.49 25.71 33.92
N GLN A 199 -8.39 24.72 34.01
CA GLN A 199 -9.44 24.70 35.06
C GLN A 199 -10.17 23.34 35.21
N LYS A 200 -10.15 22.85 36.46
CA LYS A 200 -11.00 21.79 37.02
C LYS A 200 -12.43 22.31 37.20
N LYS A 201 -13.44 21.46 37.01
CA LYS A 201 -14.67 21.53 37.81
C LYS A 201 -15.20 20.13 38.12
N LEU A 202 -15.00 19.75 39.37
CA LEU A 202 -15.70 18.71 40.12
C LEU A 202 -17.01 19.33 40.61
N HIS A 203 -18.14 18.64 40.53
CA HIS A 203 -19.31 18.89 41.39
C HIS A 203 -19.95 17.54 41.74
N LYS A 204 -20.13 17.32 43.05
CA LYS A 204 -20.81 16.20 43.70
C LYS A 204 -21.87 16.81 44.62
N HIS A 205 -23.08 16.28 44.58
CA HIS A 205 -24.14 16.26 45.61
C HIS A 205 -25.02 15.06 45.18
N ASP A 206 -25.25 13.96 45.91
CA ASP A 206 -25.60 13.64 47.31
C ASP A 206 -27.01 14.09 47.74
N ASP A 207 -28.01 13.26 47.41
CA ASP A 207 -29.12 12.78 48.25
C ASP A 207 -29.71 11.54 47.55
N GLY A 208 -30.33 10.52 48.15
CA GLY A 208 -30.70 10.29 49.54
C GLY A 208 -32.01 9.48 49.58
N SER A 209 -31.99 8.17 49.29
CA SER A 209 -33.03 7.24 49.81
C SER A 209 -32.73 5.77 49.53
N VAL A 210 -32.79 4.97 50.59
CA VAL A 210 -32.75 3.51 50.64
C VAL A 210 -34.16 2.99 51.03
N HIS A 211 -34.50 1.80 50.54
CA HIS A 211 -35.32 0.73 51.16
C HIS A 211 -36.56 0.21 50.43
N GLU A 212 -36.68 -1.11 50.59
CA GLU A 212 -37.59 -2.14 50.10
C GLU A 212 -39.05 -1.98 50.56
N HIS A 213 -39.97 -2.49 49.74
CA HIS A 213 -40.93 -3.53 50.12
C HIS A 213 -41.41 -4.28 48.88
#